data_AF-A0A925HML8-F1
#
_entry.id   AF-A0A925HML8-F1
#
_cell.length_a   1.000
_cell.length_b   1.000
_cell.length_c   1.000
_cell.angle_alpha   90.00
_cell.angle_beta   90.00
_cell.angle_gamma   90.00
#
_symmetry.space_group_name_H-M   'P 1'
#
loop_
_entity.id
_entity.type
_entity.pdbx_description
1 polymer ?
#
loop_
_entity_poly.entity_id
_entity_poly.type
_entity_poly.pdbx_seq_one_letter_code
_entity_poly.pdbx_strand_id
1 'polypeptide(L)'
;VAVEIVKNLMVDAHTTSRWYFAVTMGRKAGHLALGVGKAAGATLTIIPEEFGERPVKLQRLVDLVIGTMIKRLSGGRADGVVVLAEGLIEILDPQDLGGLDHVERDEHGHLRLAEVDIGDVLRREVAKGMKALGLTMSIVAKNVGYELRCADPIPFDMEYTRDLGYCAAQFLLDGGTAAMVSIQNGQFKPIPFKQMVDPITGRAKVRMVDITAQSYQIARQYMIRLSDEDFEDPVGLGRYAALAGLSPEAFQTRFQPGGSKVMEDQWKGRAT
;
A
#
# COMPACT_ATOMS: atom_id res chain seq x y z
N VAL A 1 -0.60 17.92 -0.24
CA VAL A 1 0.77 17.63 -0.72
C VAL A 1 0.92 16.24 -1.33
N ALA A 2 0.88 15.12 -0.56
CA ALA A 2 1.13 13.77 -1.13
C ALA A 2 0.25 13.41 -2.33
N VAL A 3 -1.06 13.68 -2.24
CA VAL A 3 -2.02 13.48 -3.34
C VAL A 3 -1.66 14.27 -4.59
N GLU A 4 -1.17 15.50 -4.42
CA GLU A 4 -0.76 16.36 -5.53
C GLU A 4 0.52 15.84 -6.20
N ILE A 5 1.49 15.38 -5.41
CA ILE A 5 2.69 14.72 -5.93
C ILE A 5 2.29 13.51 -6.78
N VAL A 6 1.42 12.64 -6.27
CA VAL A 6 0.96 11.46 -7.02
C VAL A 6 0.20 11.85 -8.29
N LYS A 7 -0.66 12.88 -8.25
CA LYS A 7 -1.34 13.40 -9.45
C LYS A 7 -0.35 13.91 -10.49
N ASN A 8 0.68 14.64 -10.08
CA ASN A 8 1.73 15.12 -10.99
C ASN A 8 2.50 13.94 -11.62
N LEU A 9 2.81 12.91 -10.82
CA LEU A 9 3.41 11.67 -11.34
C LEU A 9 2.49 10.93 -12.31
N MET A 10 1.17 10.94 -12.09
CA MET A 10 0.20 10.32 -13.01
C MET A 10 0.15 11.06 -14.35
N VAL A 11 0.21 12.39 -14.34
CA VAL A 11 0.27 13.19 -15.58
C VAL A 11 1.57 12.92 -16.33
N ASP A 12 2.72 12.92 -15.65
CA ASP A 12 4.01 12.62 -16.28
C ASP A 12 4.08 11.17 -16.80
N ALA A 13 3.58 10.20 -16.03
CA ALA A 13 3.47 8.81 -16.46
C ALA A 13 2.71 8.69 -17.78
N HIS A 14 1.58 9.39 -17.89
CA HIS A 14 0.75 9.38 -19.08
C HIS A 14 1.45 9.99 -20.30
N THR A 15 2.12 11.14 -20.14
CA THR A 15 2.79 11.82 -21.26
C THR A 15 4.07 11.12 -21.72
N THR A 16 4.74 10.39 -20.83
CA THR A 16 6.02 9.73 -21.12
C THR A 16 5.93 8.20 -21.23
N SER A 17 4.72 7.63 -21.11
CA SER A 17 4.45 6.19 -21.17
C SER A 17 5.33 5.37 -20.19
N ARG A 18 5.40 5.81 -18.93
CA ARG A 18 6.19 5.15 -17.87
C ARG A 18 5.36 4.81 -16.64
N TRP A 19 5.97 4.04 -15.76
CA TRP A 19 5.43 3.72 -14.45
C TRP A 19 6.19 4.44 -13.34
N TYR A 20 5.45 4.91 -12.35
CA TYR A 20 6.02 5.42 -11.10
C TYR A 20 5.67 4.52 -9.92
N PHE A 21 6.66 4.22 -9.09
CA PHE A 21 6.46 3.66 -7.76
C PHE A 21 6.62 4.77 -6.74
N ALA A 22 5.51 5.22 -6.17
CA ALA A 22 5.48 6.25 -5.14
C ALA A 22 5.48 5.58 -3.76
N VAL A 23 6.63 5.53 -3.11
CA VAL A 23 6.78 4.96 -1.76
C VAL A 23 6.39 6.00 -0.74
N THR A 24 5.33 5.77 0.01
CA THR A 24 4.85 6.66 1.07
C THR A 24 5.31 6.18 2.43
N MET A 25 5.59 7.13 3.32
CA MET A 25 5.86 6.82 4.73
C MET A 25 4.69 6.10 5.40
N GLY A 26 4.99 5.37 6.47
CA GLY A 26 4.03 4.49 7.13
C GLY A 26 4.68 3.19 7.57
N ARG A 27 5.62 3.28 8.51
CA ARG A 27 6.45 2.14 8.96
C ARG A 27 5.65 0.90 9.35
N LYS A 28 4.53 1.08 10.06
CA LYS A 28 3.74 -0.03 10.60
C LYS A 28 2.43 -0.29 9.86
N ALA A 29 1.78 0.75 9.35
CA ALA A 29 0.42 0.66 8.82
C ALA A 29 0.28 1.45 7.52
N GLY A 30 -0.58 0.95 6.63
CA GLY A 30 -0.78 1.47 5.28
C GLY A 30 -1.75 2.65 5.15
N HIS A 31 -2.20 3.28 6.25
CA HIS A 31 -3.22 4.33 6.20
C HIS A 31 -2.86 5.48 5.24
N LEU A 32 -1.61 5.94 5.27
CA LEU A 32 -1.16 7.03 4.40
C LEU A 32 -1.17 6.61 2.93
N ALA A 33 -0.57 5.45 2.61
CA ALA A 33 -0.55 4.90 1.26
C ALA A 33 -1.96 4.75 0.70
N LEU A 34 -2.87 4.11 1.46
CA LEU A 34 -4.26 3.90 1.09
C LEU A 34 -5.01 5.23 0.88
N GLY A 35 -4.85 6.18 1.79
CA GLY A 35 -5.48 7.49 1.70
C GLY A 35 -5.02 8.26 0.46
N VAL A 36 -3.71 8.30 0.21
CA VAL A 36 -3.11 8.95 -0.96
C VAL A 36 -3.58 8.28 -2.25
N GLY A 37 -3.48 6.95 -2.33
CA GLY A 37 -3.87 6.18 -3.50
C GLY A 37 -5.35 6.35 -3.84
N LYS A 38 -6.22 6.24 -2.83
CA LYS A 38 -7.67 6.44 -2.98
C LYS A 38 -8.01 7.86 -3.44
N ALA A 39 -7.42 8.89 -2.82
CA ALA A 39 -7.73 10.29 -3.15
C ALA A 39 -7.15 10.75 -4.49
N ALA A 40 -6.00 10.19 -4.90
CA ALA A 40 -5.38 10.49 -6.20
C ALA A 40 -6.00 9.69 -7.36
N GLY A 41 -6.64 8.54 -7.08
CA GLY A 41 -7.02 7.59 -8.11
C GLY A 41 -5.81 6.86 -8.70
N ALA A 42 -4.84 6.52 -7.85
CA ALA A 42 -3.63 5.80 -8.27
C ALA A 42 -4.00 4.43 -8.87
N THR A 43 -3.24 3.99 -9.88
CA THR A 43 -3.49 2.72 -10.58
C THR A 43 -3.56 1.54 -9.63
N LEU A 44 -2.64 1.49 -8.68
CA LEU A 44 -2.54 0.46 -7.67
C LEU A 44 -2.03 1.08 -6.38
N THR A 45 -2.54 0.62 -5.25
CA THR A 45 -1.96 0.89 -3.93
C THR A 45 -1.74 -0.43 -3.24
N ILE A 46 -0.59 -0.59 -2.59
CA ILE A 46 -0.24 -1.82 -1.86
C ILE A 46 0.10 -1.47 -0.41
N ILE A 47 -0.58 -2.14 0.52
CA ILE A 47 -0.37 -1.95 1.96
C ILE A 47 -0.06 -3.29 2.65
N PRO A 48 0.70 -3.30 3.77
CA PRO A 48 1.08 -4.54 4.42
C PRO A 48 -0.11 -5.33 4.98
N GLU A 49 -1.21 -4.67 5.28
CA GLU A 49 -2.42 -5.30 5.81
C GLU A 49 -3.13 -6.23 4.83
N GLU A 50 -2.84 -6.16 3.53
CA GLU A 50 -3.46 -7.02 2.51
C GLU A 50 -2.94 -8.46 2.53
N PHE A 51 -1.84 -8.72 3.26
CA PHE A 51 -1.16 -10.00 3.29
C PHE A 51 -1.36 -10.64 4.67
N GLY A 52 -2.15 -11.72 4.69
CA GLY A 52 -2.43 -12.48 5.92
C GLY A 52 -1.30 -13.45 6.27
N GLU A 53 -0.61 -13.95 5.25
CA GLU A 53 0.55 -14.81 5.38
C GLU A 53 1.80 -14.01 5.78
N ARG A 54 2.60 -14.57 6.71
CA ARG A 54 3.89 -13.99 7.10
C ARG A 54 4.93 -15.11 7.31
N PRO A 55 6.16 -14.95 6.79
CA PRO A 55 6.61 -13.86 5.92
C PRO A 55 6.01 -13.95 4.51
N VAL A 56 5.87 -12.82 3.84
CA VAL A 56 5.41 -12.71 2.45
C VAL A 56 6.59 -12.85 1.50
N LYS A 57 6.44 -13.65 0.44
CA LYS A 57 7.46 -13.72 -0.61
C LYS A 57 7.46 -12.47 -1.48
N LEU A 58 8.64 -11.92 -1.79
CA LEU A 58 8.78 -10.76 -2.68
C LEU A 58 8.13 -11.00 -4.05
N GLN A 59 8.23 -12.23 -4.55
CA GLN A 59 7.60 -12.66 -5.79
C GLN A 59 6.09 -12.38 -5.82
N ARG A 60 5.41 -12.46 -4.66
CA ARG A 60 3.97 -12.16 -4.55
C ARG A 60 3.66 -10.70 -4.86
N LEU A 61 4.48 -9.77 -4.36
CA LEU A 61 4.37 -8.34 -4.68
C LEU A 61 4.69 -8.07 -6.14
N VAL A 62 5.74 -8.72 -6.65
CA VAL A 62 6.18 -8.59 -8.05
C VAL A 62 5.06 -9.04 -8.99
N ASP A 63 4.46 -10.20 -8.77
CA ASP A 63 3.39 -10.72 -9.63
C ASP A 63 2.10 -9.89 -9.52
N LEU A 64 1.78 -9.33 -8.34
CA LEU A 64 0.66 -8.39 -8.18
C LEU A 64 0.85 -7.14 -9.05
N VAL A 65 2.05 -6.56 -9.04
CA VAL A 65 2.36 -5.38 -9.85
C VAL A 65 2.39 -5.73 -11.34
N ILE A 66 3.06 -6.81 -11.72
CA ILE A 66 3.14 -7.26 -13.13
C ILE A 66 1.73 -7.57 -13.68
N GLY A 67 0.90 -8.30 -12.94
CA GLY A 67 -0.47 -8.61 -13.35
C GLY A 67 -1.30 -7.34 -13.55
N THR A 68 -1.12 -6.35 -12.67
CA THR A 68 -1.74 -5.02 -12.81
C THR A 68 -1.27 -4.30 -14.07
N MET A 69 0.04 -4.31 -14.34
CA MET A 69 0.63 -3.68 -15.53
C MET A 69 0.12 -4.35 -16.81
N ILE A 70 0.04 -5.69 -16.85
CA ILE A 70 -0.47 -6.45 -17.99
C ILE A 70 -1.96 -6.14 -18.22
N LYS A 71 -2.78 -6.16 -17.15
CA LYS A 71 -4.20 -5.81 -17.26
C LYS A 71 -4.37 -4.41 -17.85
N ARG A 72 -3.60 -3.43 -17.34
CA ARG A 72 -3.65 -2.05 -17.83
C ARG A 72 -3.14 -1.91 -19.28
N LEU A 73 -2.07 -2.61 -19.62
CA LEU A 73 -1.52 -2.64 -20.98
C LEU A 73 -2.53 -3.21 -21.99
N SER A 74 -3.27 -4.26 -21.60
CA SER A 74 -4.32 -4.84 -22.44
C SER A 74 -5.48 -3.87 -22.74
N GLY A 75 -5.69 -2.88 -21.87
CA GLY A 75 -6.61 -1.76 -22.06
C GLY A 75 -6.03 -0.61 -22.87
N GLY A 76 -4.85 -0.79 -23.49
CA GLY A 76 -4.17 0.22 -24.31
C GLY A 76 -3.41 1.27 -23.51
N ARG A 77 -3.17 1.06 -22.20
CA ARG A 77 -2.48 2.00 -21.33
C ARG A 77 -1.17 1.41 -20.81
N ALA A 78 -0.05 1.94 -21.28
CA ALA A 78 1.29 1.52 -20.86
C ALA A 78 1.86 2.33 -19.67
N ASP A 79 1.12 3.32 -19.16
CA ASP A 79 1.48 4.20 -18.05
C ASP A 79 0.84 3.77 -16.72
N GLY A 80 1.35 4.24 -15.58
CA GLY A 80 0.65 4.07 -14.31
C GLY A 80 1.42 4.52 -13.08
N VAL A 81 0.74 4.60 -11.94
CA VAL A 81 1.36 4.90 -10.64
C VAL A 81 0.96 3.85 -9.62
N VAL A 82 1.95 3.20 -9.01
CA VAL A 82 1.79 2.29 -7.87
C VAL A 82 2.19 3.04 -6.61
N VAL A 83 1.27 3.15 -5.65
CA VAL A 83 1.56 3.70 -4.32
C VAL A 83 1.91 2.55 -3.38
N LEU A 84 3.06 2.64 -2.73
CA LEU A 84 3.58 1.59 -1.85
C LEU A 84 3.70 2.12 -0.43
N ALA A 85 3.19 1.38 0.56
CA ALA A 85 3.52 1.65 1.95
C ALA A 85 4.96 1.19 2.24
N GLU A 86 5.80 2.05 2.84
CA GLU A 86 7.17 1.66 3.23
C GLU A 86 7.20 0.43 4.15
N GLY A 87 6.17 0.27 5.00
CA GLY A 87 6.02 -0.84 5.94
C GLY A 87 5.88 -2.22 5.29
N LEU A 88 5.75 -2.30 3.96
CA LEU A 88 5.81 -3.58 3.23
C LEU A 88 7.13 -4.32 3.49
N ILE A 89 8.23 -3.62 3.74
CA ILE A 89 9.51 -4.25 4.05
C ILE A 89 9.47 -5.12 5.31
N GLU A 90 8.61 -4.77 6.29
CA GLU A 90 8.53 -5.48 7.57
C GLU A 90 7.79 -6.82 7.48
N ILE A 91 7.05 -7.06 6.40
CA ILE A 91 6.29 -8.30 6.20
C ILE A 91 6.96 -9.25 5.21
N LEU A 92 7.98 -8.79 4.47
CA LEU A 92 8.67 -9.59 3.48
C LEU A 92 9.61 -10.60 4.12
N ASP A 93 9.82 -11.71 3.42
CA ASP A 93 10.83 -12.70 3.78
C ASP A 93 12.23 -12.08 3.68
N PRO A 94 12.99 -12.01 4.79
CA PRO A 94 14.35 -11.47 4.77
C PRO A 94 15.29 -12.18 3.78
N GLN A 95 15.03 -13.45 3.44
CA GLN A 95 15.83 -14.18 2.46
C GLN A 95 15.69 -13.60 1.06
N ASP A 96 14.49 -13.14 0.71
CA ASP A 96 14.23 -12.49 -0.58
C ASP A 96 14.87 -11.09 -0.66
N LEU A 97 15.19 -10.50 0.50
CA LEU A 97 15.88 -9.22 0.62
C LEU A 97 17.41 -9.36 0.67
N GLY A 98 17.91 -10.49 1.17
CA GLY A 98 19.34 -10.75 1.39
C GLY A 98 20.14 -11.12 0.14
N GLY A 99 19.47 -11.43 -0.97
CA GLY A 99 20.08 -11.69 -2.29
C GLY A 99 20.31 -10.43 -3.13
N LEU A 100 20.00 -9.25 -2.59
CA LEU A 100 20.28 -7.96 -3.22
C LEU A 100 21.67 -7.52 -2.77
N ASP A 101 22.62 -7.44 -3.69
CA ASP A 101 24.05 -7.13 -3.47
C ASP A 101 24.36 -5.80 -2.74
N HIS A 102 23.35 -5.07 -2.28
CA HIS A 102 23.44 -3.70 -1.78
C HIS A 102 22.81 -3.48 -0.40
N VAL A 103 22.37 -4.52 0.31
CA VAL A 103 21.82 -4.32 1.66
C VAL A 103 22.93 -4.35 2.71
N GLU A 104 23.13 -3.22 3.38
CA GLU A 104 24.07 -3.13 4.51
C GLU A 104 23.66 -4.10 5.61
N ARG A 105 24.62 -4.94 6.00
CA ARG A 105 24.49 -5.82 7.16
C ARG A 105 25.08 -5.10 8.36
N ASP A 106 24.42 -5.22 9.51
CA ASP A 106 24.97 -4.72 10.75
C ASP A 106 26.21 -5.54 11.18
N GLU A 107 26.84 -5.12 12.28
CA GLU A 107 28.04 -5.75 12.84
C GLU A 107 27.83 -7.22 13.24
N HIS A 108 26.59 -7.69 13.31
CA HIS A 108 26.20 -9.07 13.65
C HIS A 108 25.77 -9.87 12.41
N GLY A 109 25.85 -9.30 11.20
CA GLY A 109 25.50 -9.94 9.94
C GLY A 109 24.00 -9.91 9.61
N HIS A 110 23.19 -9.18 10.36
CA HIS A 110 21.75 -9.02 10.09
C HIS A 110 21.49 -7.87 9.12
N LEU A 111 20.48 -8.04 8.26
CA LEU A 111 20.07 -7.01 7.30
C LEU A 111 19.53 -5.77 8.04
N ARG A 112 20.03 -4.58 7.71
CA ARG A 112 19.43 -3.32 8.14
C ARG A 112 18.17 -3.03 7.34
N LEU A 113 17.09 -3.72 7.67
CA LEU A 113 15.78 -3.59 7.00
C LEU A 113 15.27 -2.14 6.95
N ALA A 114 15.68 -1.28 7.89
CA ALA A 114 15.32 0.13 7.93
C ALA A 114 15.97 0.98 6.82
N GLU A 115 17.05 0.50 6.22
CA GLU A 115 17.82 1.19 5.16
C GLU A 115 17.51 0.62 3.76
N VAL A 116 16.68 -0.44 3.67
CA VAL A 116 16.29 -1.04 2.39
C VAL A 116 15.23 -0.18 1.71
N ASP A 117 15.56 0.37 0.54
CA ASP A 117 14.59 1.04 -0.32
C ASP A 117 13.71 0.01 -1.05
N ILE A 118 12.54 -0.28 -0.48
CA ILE A 118 11.57 -1.21 -1.06
C ILE A 118 11.11 -0.80 -2.46
N GLY A 119 11.09 0.51 -2.75
CA GLY A 119 10.71 1.03 -4.06
C GLY A 119 11.71 0.61 -5.14
N ASP A 120 13.01 0.75 -4.86
CA ASP A 120 14.06 0.32 -5.79
C ASP A 120 14.15 -1.21 -5.92
N VAL A 121 13.98 -1.94 -4.83
CA VAL A 121 13.91 -3.41 -4.86
C VAL A 121 12.80 -3.89 -5.78
N LEU A 122 11.56 -3.42 -5.54
CA LEU A 122 10.42 -3.84 -6.33
C LEU A 122 10.55 -3.38 -7.79
N ARG A 123 11.09 -2.19 -8.04
CA ARG A 123 11.36 -1.67 -9.39
C ARG A 123 12.26 -2.61 -10.18
N ARG A 124 13.35 -3.09 -9.59
CA ARG A 124 14.30 -4.01 -10.25
C ARG A 124 13.67 -5.36 -10.55
N GLU A 125 13.01 -5.97 -9.57
CA GLU A 125 12.41 -7.29 -9.75
C GLU A 125 11.22 -7.28 -10.71
N VAL A 126 10.39 -6.22 -10.68
CA VAL A 126 9.31 -6.04 -11.67
C VAL A 126 9.90 -5.82 -13.06
N ALA A 127 10.92 -4.97 -13.22
CA ALA A 127 11.56 -4.76 -14.53
C ALA A 127 12.18 -6.05 -15.09
N LYS A 128 12.83 -6.86 -14.25
CA LYS A 128 13.36 -8.17 -14.60
C LYS A 128 12.25 -9.13 -15.00
N GLY A 129 11.18 -9.21 -14.22
CA GLY A 129 10.03 -10.06 -14.48
C GLY A 129 9.30 -9.68 -15.78
N MET A 130 9.15 -8.39 -16.07
CA MET A 130 8.54 -7.90 -17.32
C MET A 130 9.41 -8.18 -18.53
N LYS A 131 10.74 -7.98 -18.40
CA LYS A 131 11.69 -8.33 -19.46
C LYS A 131 11.66 -9.83 -19.80
N ALA A 132 11.51 -10.69 -18.79
CA ALA A 132 11.37 -12.14 -19.00
C ALA A 132 10.08 -12.51 -19.76
N LEU A 133 9.05 -11.66 -19.72
CA LEU A 133 7.82 -11.79 -20.51
C LEU A 133 7.91 -11.09 -21.88
N GLY A 134 9.09 -10.57 -22.27
CA GLY A 134 9.27 -9.83 -23.51
C GLY A 134 8.72 -8.40 -23.49
N LEU A 135 8.30 -7.89 -22.33
CA LEU A 135 7.73 -6.57 -22.16
C LEU A 135 8.78 -5.61 -21.61
N THR A 136 9.05 -4.52 -22.32
CA THR A 136 9.98 -3.48 -21.86
C THR A 136 9.21 -2.26 -21.37
N MET A 137 9.57 -1.74 -20.20
CA MET A 137 8.96 -0.53 -19.67
C MET A 137 9.91 0.26 -18.80
N SER A 138 9.69 1.59 -18.76
CA SER A 138 10.39 2.48 -17.86
C SER A 138 9.65 2.52 -16.53
N ILE A 139 10.36 2.26 -15.43
CA ILE A 139 9.84 2.33 -14.07
C ILE A 139 10.75 3.24 -13.25
N VAL A 140 10.17 4.22 -12.58
CA VAL A 140 10.88 5.17 -11.71
C VAL A 140 10.33 5.05 -10.29
N ALA A 141 11.20 4.80 -9.32
CA ALA A 141 10.84 4.83 -7.90
C ALA A 141 11.05 6.24 -7.33
N LYS A 142 10.12 6.71 -6.51
CA LYS A 142 10.19 7.99 -5.81
C LYS A 142 9.67 7.85 -4.39
N ASN A 143 10.48 8.28 -3.43
CA ASN A 143 10.08 8.38 -2.03
C ASN A 143 9.26 9.67 -1.85
N VAL A 144 8.10 9.55 -1.20
CA VAL A 144 7.16 10.65 -0.90
C VAL A 144 6.94 10.63 0.61
N GLY A 145 7.69 11.47 1.33
CA GLY A 145 7.83 11.28 2.78
C GLY A 145 8.15 12.55 3.54
N TYR A 146 9.45 12.85 3.70
CA TYR A 146 9.91 13.93 4.58
C TYR A 146 9.25 15.28 4.27
N GLU A 147 9.01 15.57 2.98
CA GLU A 147 8.30 16.76 2.52
C GLU A 147 6.85 16.86 3.02
N LEU A 148 6.25 15.74 3.45
CA LEU A 148 4.89 15.70 3.99
C LEU A 148 4.81 16.10 5.47
N ARG A 149 5.91 15.96 6.23
CA ARG A 149 5.90 16.19 7.69
C ARG A 149 5.86 17.66 8.08
N CYS A 150 6.38 18.50 7.20
CA CYS A 150 6.54 19.94 7.41
C CYS A 150 5.71 20.76 6.42
N ALA A 151 4.76 20.12 5.74
CA ALA A 151 3.80 20.83 4.91
C ALA A 151 2.85 21.64 5.80
N ASP A 152 2.38 22.78 5.30
CA ASP A 152 1.39 23.58 6.00
C ASP A 152 0.11 22.75 6.25
N PRO A 153 -0.43 22.78 7.48
CA PRO A 153 -1.66 22.06 7.82
C PRO A 153 -2.84 22.63 7.03
N ILE A 154 -3.75 21.74 6.62
CA ILE A 154 -5.02 22.16 6.01
C ILE A 154 -5.96 22.75 7.08
N PRO A 155 -7.03 23.48 6.71
CA PRO A 155 -7.97 24.05 7.68
C PRO A 155 -8.50 23.05 8.71
N PHE A 156 -8.79 21.82 8.30
CA PHE A 156 -9.20 20.75 9.20
C PHE A 156 -8.15 20.44 10.27
N ASP A 157 -6.88 20.29 9.89
CA ASP A 157 -5.79 20.01 10.84
C ASP A 157 -5.56 21.19 11.78
N MET A 158 -5.66 22.42 11.29
CA MET A 158 -5.53 23.64 12.10
C MET A 158 -6.63 23.74 13.17
N GLU A 159 -7.88 23.51 12.79
CA GLU A 159 -9.01 23.50 13.71
C GLU A 159 -8.89 22.36 14.73
N TYR A 160 -8.72 21.13 14.24
CA TYR A 160 -8.63 19.94 15.08
C TYR A 160 -7.49 20.02 16.10
N THR A 161 -6.31 20.49 15.71
CA THR A 161 -5.18 20.62 16.65
C THR A 161 -5.36 21.74 17.67
N ARG A 162 -6.03 22.85 17.31
CA ARG A 162 -6.41 23.90 18.28
C ARG A 162 -7.40 23.38 19.30
N ASP A 163 -8.42 22.66 18.86
CA ASP A 163 -9.43 22.09 19.74
C ASP A 163 -8.82 21.05 20.68
N LEU A 164 -7.94 20.18 20.17
CA LEU A 164 -7.19 19.24 21.01
C LEU A 164 -6.34 19.97 22.07
N GLY A 165 -5.67 21.06 21.69
CA GLY A 165 -4.87 21.86 22.62
C GLY A 165 -5.72 22.49 23.72
N TYR A 166 -6.86 23.08 23.36
CA TYR A 166 -7.82 23.65 24.32
C TYR A 166 -8.35 22.57 25.26
N CYS A 167 -8.83 21.45 24.73
CA CYS A 167 -9.37 20.34 25.52
C CYS A 167 -8.32 19.74 26.45
N ALA A 168 -7.05 19.67 26.03
CA ALA A 168 -5.95 19.21 26.86
C ALA A 168 -5.73 20.13 28.08
N ALA A 169 -5.70 21.44 27.87
CA ALA A 169 -5.55 22.41 28.95
C ALA A 169 -6.73 22.36 29.92
N GLN A 170 -7.96 22.34 29.39
CA GLN A 170 -9.18 22.23 30.19
C GLN A 170 -9.21 20.94 31.01
N PHE A 171 -8.89 19.79 30.40
CA PHE A 171 -8.86 18.49 31.09
C PHE A 171 -7.90 18.48 32.28
N LEU A 172 -6.73 19.15 32.16
CA LEU A 172 -5.78 19.28 33.27
C LEU A 172 -6.30 20.22 34.36
N LEU A 173 -6.92 21.34 34.00
CA LEU A 173 -7.50 22.29 34.96
C LEU A 173 -8.64 21.68 35.78
N ASP A 174 -9.40 20.77 35.17
CA ASP A 174 -10.48 20.01 35.82
C ASP A 174 -9.95 18.83 36.66
N GLY A 175 -8.63 18.69 36.81
CA GLY A 175 -7.98 17.64 37.61
C GLY A 175 -7.82 16.30 36.88
N GLY A 176 -8.06 16.25 35.57
CA GLY A 176 -7.85 15.08 34.74
C GLY A 176 -6.37 14.72 34.58
N THR A 177 -6.07 13.43 34.39
CA THR A 177 -4.70 12.93 34.17
C THR A 177 -4.72 11.60 33.40
N ALA A 178 -3.53 11.16 32.94
CA ALA A 178 -3.28 9.84 32.36
C ALA A 178 -4.23 9.42 31.21
N ALA A 179 -4.58 10.37 30.34
CA ALA A 179 -5.41 10.12 29.18
C ALA A 179 -4.87 10.84 27.93
N MET A 180 -5.15 10.25 26.76
CA MET A 180 -5.03 10.94 25.48
C MET A 180 -6.30 11.74 25.22
N VAL A 181 -6.11 12.99 24.83
CA VAL A 181 -7.18 13.87 24.40
C VAL A 181 -7.65 13.43 23.02
N SER A 182 -8.95 13.26 22.85
CA SER A 182 -9.55 12.97 21.55
C SER A 182 -10.86 13.72 21.39
N ILE A 183 -11.21 14.00 20.15
CA ILE A 183 -12.53 14.54 19.79
C ILE A 183 -13.21 13.49 18.93
N GLN A 184 -14.39 13.04 19.35
CA GLN A 184 -15.17 12.00 18.67
C GLN A 184 -16.55 12.58 18.39
N ASN A 185 -16.95 12.64 17.12
CA ASN A 185 -18.23 13.22 16.69
C ASN A 185 -18.45 14.65 17.24
N GLY A 186 -17.40 15.48 17.21
CA GLY A 186 -17.44 16.86 17.72
C GLY A 186 -17.43 17.00 19.24
N GLN A 187 -17.28 15.90 20.00
CA GLN A 187 -17.28 15.91 21.45
C GLN A 187 -15.90 15.52 22.00
N PHE A 188 -15.42 16.29 22.98
CA PHE A 188 -14.23 15.91 23.74
C PHE A 188 -14.48 14.59 24.49
N LYS A 189 -13.60 13.62 24.28
CA LYS A 189 -13.64 12.32 24.95
C LYS A 189 -12.23 11.89 25.33
N PRO A 190 -11.85 11.94 26.61
CA PRO A 190 -10.54 11.47 27.04
C PRO A 190 -10.47 9.94 26.94
N ILE A 191 -9.38 9.42 26.40
CA ILE A 191 -9.12 7.97 26.32
C ILE A 191 -8.00 7.63 27.32
N PRO A 192 -8.29 6.91 28.41
CA PRO A 192 -7.28 6.53 29.38
C PRO A 192 -6.12 5.74 28.75
N PHE A 193 -4.86 6.07 29.10
CA PHE A 193 -3.68 5.40 28.52
C PHE A 193 -3.72 3.88 28.69
N LYS A 194 -4.22 3.39 29.83
CA LYS A 194 -4.44 1.98 30.12
C LYS A 194 -5.27 1.21 29.08
N GLN A 195 -6.11 1.90 28.30
CA GLN A 195 -6.92 1.29 27.23
C GLN A 195 -6.17 1.20 25.89
N MET A 196 -5.10 1.99 25.71
CA MET A 196 -4.35 2.07 24.46
C MET A 196 -3.02 1.31 24.51
N VAL A 197 -2.54 1.01 25.71
CA VAL A 197 -1.32 0.26 25.94
C VAL A 197 -1.61 -1.24 25.89
N ASP A 198 -0.73 -1.99 25.25
CA ASP A 198 -0.71 -3.44 25.33
C ASP A 198 -0.18 -3.87 26.72
N PRO A 199 -0.95 -4.67 27.49
CA PRO A 199 -0.59 -5.01 28.86
C PRO A 199 0.66 -5.90 28.97
N ILE A 200 1.06 -6.57 27.89
CA ILE A 200 2.24 -7.45 27.88
C ILE A 200 3.48 -6.65 27.49
N THR A 201 3.40 -5.87 26.41
CA THR A 201 4.58 -5.15 25.88
C THR A 201 4.78 -3.77 26.50
N GLY A 202 3.77 -3.21 27.17
CA GLY A 202 3.79 -1.85 27.70
C GLY A 202 3.81 -0.75 26.63
N ARG A 203 3.68 -1.11 25.35
CA ARG A 203 3.69 -0.17 24.22
C ARG A 203 2.28 0.18 23.76
N ALA A 204 2.13 1.36 23.17
CA ALA A 204 0.89 1.74 22.52
C ALA A 204 0.56 0.77 21.38
N LYS A 205 -0.69 0.31 21.32
CA LYS A 205 -1.19 -0.55 20.24
C LYS A 205 -1.25 0.25 18.95
N VAL A 206 -0.62 -0.27 17.90
CA VAL A 206 -0.73 0.30 16.56
C VAL A 206 -2.07 -0.13 15.97
N ARG A 207 -2.83 0.83 15.42
CA ARG A 207 -4.06 0.56 14.69
C ARG A 207 -3.74 0.35 13.21
N MET A 208 -3.86 -0.88 12.76
CA MET A 208 -3.67 -1.26 11.36
C MET A 208 -4.89 -0.83 10.52
N VAL A 209 -4.72 -0.79 9.20
CA VAL A 209 -5.86 -0.67 8.28
C VAL A 209 -6.76 -1.90 8.42
N ASP A 210 -8.05 -1.70 8.63
CA ASP A 210 -9.04 -2.77 8.56
C ASP A 210 -9.44 -3.03 7.09
N ILE A 211 -8.93 -4.13 6.52
CA ILE A 211 -9.22 -4.52 5.14
C ILE A 211 -10.65 -5.07 4.94
N THR A 212 -11.37 -5.33 6.02
CA THR A 212 -12.79 -5.72 5.95
C THR A 212 -13.72 -4.51 5.94
N ALA A 213 -13.21 -3.33 6.32
CA ALA A 213 -13.99 -2.11 6.34
C ALA A 213 -14.38 -1.68 4.92
N GLN A 214 -15.61 -1.15 4.79
CA GLN A 214 -16.15 -0.67 3.52
C GLN A 214 -15.26 0.42 2.90
N SER A 215 -14.61 1.26 3.72
CA SER A 215 -13.71 2.32 3.24
C SER A 215 -12.53 1.78 2.43
N TYR A 216 -11.95 0.65 2.86
CA TYR A 216 -10.90 -0.07 2.18
C TYR A 216 -11.44 -0.80 0.94
N GLN A 217 -12.57 -1.52 1.07
CA GLN A 217 -13.18 -2.22 -0.06
C GLN A 217 -13.48 -1.28 -1.22
N ILE A 218 -14.05 -0.10 -0.94
CA ILE A 218 -14.26 0.95 -1.94
C ILE A 218 -12.93 1.36 -2.59
N ALA A 219 -11.88 1.59 -1.80
CA ALA A 219 -10.58 1.96 -2.35
C ALA A 219 -10.04 0.88 -3.29
N ARG A 220 -10.14 -0.40 -2.89
CA ARG A 220 -9.69 -1.55 -3.68
C ARG A 220 -10.41 -1.67 -5.01
N GLN A 221 -11.71 -1.38 -5.06
CA GLN A 221 -12.52 -1.46 -6.30
C GLN A 221 -12.10 -0.45 -7.38
N TYR A 222 -11.53 0.70 -6.99
CA TYR A 222 -11.02 1.69 -7.95
C TYR A 222 -9.60 1.37 -8.47
N MET A 223 -8.92 0.40 -7.89
CA MET A 223 -7.58 0.00 -8.34
C MET A 223 -7.66 -0.97 -9.51
N ILE A 224 -6.70 -0.90 -10.42
CA ILE A 224 -6.54 -1.93 -11.45
C ILE A 224 -5.83 -3.11 -10.82
N ARG A 225 -6.50 -4.26 -10.78
CA ARG A 225 -5.97 -5.54 -10.31
C ARG A 225 -6.58 -6.67 -11.13
N LEU A 226 -5.87 -7.78 -11.25
CA LEU A 226 -6.48 -9.03 -11.72
C LEU A 226 -7.47 -9.52 -10.64
N SER A 227 -8.74 -9.65 -10.99
CA SER A 227 -9.82 -10.22 -10.16
C SER A 227 -10.09 -11.66 -10.56
N ASP A 228 -10.89 -12.39 -9.77
CA ASP A 228 -11.26 -13.76 -10.16
C ASP A 228 -12.07 -13.77 -11.47
N GLU A 229 -12.88 -12.72 -11.71
CA GLU A 229 -13.59 -12.51 -12.98
C GLU A 229 -12.66 -12.45 -14.21
N ASP A 230 -11.45 -11.89 -14.07
CA ASP A 230 -10.47 -11.87 -15.16
C ASP A 230 -9.94 -13.27 -15.52
N PHE A 231 -9.96 -14.21 -14.57
CA PHE A 231 -9.56 -15.61 -14.78
C PHE A 231 -10.72 -16.50 -15.20
N GLU A 232 -11.96 -16.09 -14.91
CA GLU A 232 -13.18 -16.77 -15.34
C GLU A 232 -13.58 -16.42 -16.79
N ASP A 233 -13.16 -15.26 -17.31
CA ASP A 233 -13.35 -14.88 -18.73
C ASP A 233 -12.24 -15.47 -19.62
N PRO A 234 -12.52 -16.50 -20.46
CA PRO A 234 -11.50 -17.12 -21.30
C PRO A 234 -10.93 -16.16 -22.36
N VAL A 235 -11.71 -15.18 -22.82
CA VAL A 235 -11.28 -14.22 -23.83
C VAL A 235 -10.31 -13.21 -23.22
N GLY A 236 -10.69 -12.62 -22.07
CA GLY A 236 -9.84 -11.74 -21.28
C GLY A 236 -8.54 -12.41 -20.87
N LEU A 237 -8.62 -13.61 -20.29
CA LEU A 237 -7.47 -14.42 -19.88
C LEU A 237 -6.54 -14.71 -21.06
N GLY A 238 -7.09 -15.14 -22.20
CA GLY A 238 -6.32 -15.39 -23.42
C GLY A 238 -5.57 -14.14 -23.90
N ARG A 239 -6.19 -12.96 -23.82
CA ARG A 239 -5.53 -11.69 -24.16
C ARG A 239 -4.38 -11.35 -23.21
N TYR A 240 -4.58 -11.51 -21.89
CA TYR A 240 -3.52 -11.25 -20.91
C TYR A 240 -2.34 -12.23 -21.09
N ALA A 241 -2.63 -13.52 -21.28
CA ALA A 241 -1.64 -14.56 -21.48
C ALA A 241 -0.83 -14.33 -22.77
N ALA A 242 -1.51 -13.98 -23.88
CA ALA A 242 -0.86 -13.66 -25.15
C ALA A 242 0.08 -12.43 -25.03
N LEU A 243 -0.34 -11.38 -24.31
CA LEU A 243 0.51 -10.22 -24.04
C LEU A 243 1.76 -10.57 -23.22
N ALA A 244 1.64 -11.54 -22.32
CA ALA A 244 2.74 -12.01 -21.49
C ALA A 244 3.61 -13.09 -22.18
N GLY A 245 3.24 -13.56 -23.37
CA GLY A 245 3.92 -14.68 -24.03
C GLY A 245 3.77 -16.01 -23.28
N LEU A 246 2.66 -16.20 -22.54
CA LEU A 246 2.37 -17.40 -21.74
C LEU A 246 1.14 -18.14 -22.29
N SER A 247 0.98 -19.42 -21.91
CA SER A 247 -0.31 -20.09 -22.04
C SER A 247 -1.30 -19.56 -20.98
N PRO A 248 -2.63 -19.64 -21.22
CA PRO A 248 -3.62 -19.27 -20.21
C PRO A 248 -3.41 -19.95 -18.86
N GLU A 249 -3.06 -21.23 -18.85
CA GLU A 249 -2.83 -22.02 -17.64
C GLU A 249 -1.58 -21.55 -16.89
N ALA A 250 -0.49 -21.26 -17.61
CA ALA A 250 0.73 -20.72 -17.03
C ALA A 250 0.52 -19.30 -16.47
N PHE A 251 -0.27 -18.47 -17.16
CA PHE A 251 -0.65 -17.15 -16.70
C PHE A 251 -1.48 -17.24 -15.41
N GLN A 252 -2.49 -18.10 -15.39
CA GLN A 252 -3.34 -18.32 -14.22
C GLN A 252 -2.53 -18.84 -13.03
N THR A 253 -1.67 -19.84 -13.24
CA THR A 253 -0.81 -20.40 -12.18
C THR A 253 0.08 -19.35 -11.52
N ARG A 254 0.59 -18.40 -12.31
CA ARG A 254 1.47 -17.35 -11.82
C ARG A 254 0.73 -16.19 -11.15
N PHE A 255 -0.34 -15.70 -11.78
CA PHE A 255 -0.96 -14.43 -11.40
C PHE A 255 -2.25 -14.56 -10.59
N GLN A 256 -2.88 -15.74 -10.57
CA GLN A 256 -4.12 -15.91 -9.81
C GLN A 256 -3.85 -15.78 -8.31
N PRO A 257 -4.51 -14.85 -7.60
CA PRO A 257 -4.36 -14.71 -6.16
C PRO A 257 -4.77 -15.99 -5.42
N GLY A 258 -3.82 -16.69 -4.79
CA GLY A 258 -4.09 -17.87 -3.94
C GLY A 258 -4.93 -17.62 -2.67
N GLY A 259 -5.57 -16.44 -2.53
CA GLY A 259 -6.29 -16.04 -1.31
C GLY A 259 -7.40 -14.99 -1.48
N SER A 260 -7.79 -14.59 -2.70
CA SER A 260 -8.87 -13.58 -2.88
C SER A 260 -10.29 -14.12 -2.71
N LYS A 261 -10.51 -15.44 -2.72
CA LYS A 261 -11.85 -16.04 -2.53
C LYS A 261 -12.57 -15.54 -1.27
N VAL A 262 -11.84 -15.22 -0.20
CA VAL A 262 -12.46 -14.79 1.07
C VAL A 262 -13.15 -13.41 0.98
N MET A 263 -12.71 -12.52 0.09
CA MET A 263 -13.29 -11.17 -0.02
C MET A 263 -14.40 -11.06 -1.06
N GLU A 264 -14.32 -11.81 -2.17
CA GLU A 264 -15.37 -11.78 -3.21
C GLU A 264 -16.63 -12.57 -2.82
N ASP A 265 -16.47 -13.68 -2.09
CA ASP A 265 -17.62 -14.47 -1.59
C ASP A 265 -18.49 -13.69 -0.59
N GLN A 266 -17.92 -12.75 0.16
CA GLN A 266 -18.68 -11.92 1.11
C GLN A 266 -19.59 -10.88 0.43
N TRP A 267 -19.27 -10.45 -0.80
CA TRP A 267 -20.12 -9.55 -1.58
C TRP A 267 -21.23 -10.32 -2.29
N LYS A 268 -20.89 -11.45 -2.93
CA LYS A 268 -21.88 -12.31 -3.60
C LYS A 268 -22.92 -12.89 -2.61
N GLY A 269 -22.52 -13.21 -1.38
CA GLY A 269 -23.40 -13.74 -0.33
C GLY A 269 -24.36 -12.74 0.33
N ARG A 270 -24.30 -11.44 0.00
CA ARG A 270 -25.24 -10.41 0.52
C ARG A 270 -26.22 -9.89 -0.53
N ALA A 271 -26.11 -10.36 -1.77
CA ALA A 271 -26.96 -9.97 -2.89
C ALA A 271 -28.10 -10.98 -3.18
N THR A 272 -28.34 -11.95 -2.29
CA THR A 272 -29.44 -12.92 -2.34
C THR A 272 -30.37 -12.77 -1.16
#